data_AF-A0A1S2P4X8-F1
#
_entry.id   AF-A0A1S2P4X8-F1
#
_cell.length_a   1.000
_cell.length_b   1.000
_cell.length_c   1.000
_cell.angle_alpha   90.00
_cell.angle_beta   90.00
_cell.angle_gamma   90.00
#
_symmetry.space_group_name_H-M   'P 1'
#
loop_
_entity.id
_entity.type
_entity.pdbx_description
1 polymer ?
#
loop_
_entity_poly.entity_id
_entity_poly.type
_entity_poly.pdbx_seq_one_letter_code
_entity_poly.pdbx_strand_id
1 'polypeptide(L)'
;MPLETPRTEPSPERPTAHETRQRLEHARNARLTQLQALSESGRSAEDDLMATQKGAIEEVLKEIDEALARVQDGTYGTCLGCSRPVPAERLEILPYTRYCVSCRRRAA
;
A
#
# COMPACT_ATOMS: atom_id res chain seq x y z
N MET A 1 -17.32 -3.22 -41.79
CA MET A 1 -16.18 -2.49 -41.18
C MET A 1 -15.88 -3.17 -39.85
N PRO A 2 -14.88 -4.05 -39.77
CA PRO A 2 -14.57 -4.77 -38.53
C PRO A 2 -13.89 -3.81 -37.54
N LEU A 3 -14.47 -3.70 -36.35
CA LEU A 3 -13.85 -3.05 -35.20
C LEU A 3 -12.88 -4.05 -34.58
N GLU A 4 -11.59 -3.93 -34.89
CA GLU A 4 -10.53 -4.61 -34.17
C GLU A 4 -10.22 -3.80 -32.91
N THR A 5 -10.77 -4.22 -31.77
CA THR A 5 -10.23 -3.81 -30.48
C THR A 5 -9.16 -4.82 -30.06
N PRO A 6 -7.94 -4.39 -29.70
CA PRO A 6 -6.93 -5.32 -29.23
C PRO A 6 -7.38 -5.87 -27.87
N ARG A 7 -7.77 -7.15 -27.85
CA ARG A 7 -7.95 -7.90 -26.60
C ARG A 7 -6.59 -8.00 -25.92
N THR A 8 -6.33 -7.11 -24.98
CA THR A 8 -5.25 -7.30 -24.02
C THR A 8 -5.73 -8.38 -23.06
N GLU A 9 -5.35 -9.63 -23.33
CA GLU A 9 -5.65 -10.74 -22.43
C GLU A 9 -4.88 -10.56 -21.11
N PRO A 10 -5.54 -10.60 -19.94
CA PRO A 10 -4.86 -10.50 -18.66
C PRO A 10 -4.15 -11.82 -18.36
N SER A 11 -2.81 -11.79 -18.39
CA SER A 11 -1.96 -12.91 -18.00
C SER A 11 -2.10 -13.19 -16.48
N PRO A 12 -2.13 -14.46 -16.01
CA PRO A 12 -2.65 -14.84 -14.70
C PRO A 12 -1.73 -14.57 -13.49
N GLU A 13 -0.66 -13.77 -13.61
CA GLU A 13 0.37 -13.66 -12.55
C GLU A 13 0.58 -12.25 -11.97
N ARG A 14 -0.06 -11.19 -12.50
CA ARG A 14 0.09 -9.83 -11.94
C ARG A 14 -1.24 -9.08 -11.95
N PRO A 15 -1.72 -8.59 -10.78
CA PRO A 15 -2.90 -7.74 -10.77
C PRO A 15 -2.65 -6.52 -11.63
N THR A 16 -3.67 -6.14 -12.41
CA THR A 16 -3.63 -4.93 -13.23
C THR A 16 -3.38 -3.70 -12.35
N ALA A 17 -2.89 -2.61 -12.95
CA ALA A 17 -2.72 -1.34 -12.23
C ALA A 17 -4.03 -0.86 -11.59
N HIS A 18 -5.18 -1.13 -12.22
CA HIS A 18 -6.49 -0.80 -11.67
C HIS A 18 -6.83 -1.63 -10.43
N GLU A 19 -6.69 -2.96 -10.49
CA GLU A 19 -6.94 -3.84 -9.34
C GLU A 19 -6.00 -3.54 -8.17
N THR A 20 -4.72 -3.26 -8.47
CA THR A 20 -3.72 -2.86 -7.46
C THR A 20 -4.15 -1.56 -6.77
N ARG A 21 -4.60 -0.57 -7.55
CA ARG A 21 -5.11 0.70 -7.01
C ARG A 21 -6.32 0.47 -6.10
N GLN A 22 -7.30 -0.31 -6.55
CA GLN A 22 -8.50 -0.63 -5.77
C GLN A 22 -8.14 -1.31 -4.44
N ARG A 23 -7.20 -2.25 -4.44
CA ARG A 23 -6.70 -2.90 -3.20
C ARG A 23 -6.08 -1.89 -2.24
N LEU A 24 -5.24 -0.98 -2.75
CA LEU A 24 -4.61 0.06 -1.95
C LEU A 24 -5.63 1.06 -1.40
N GLU A 25 -6.62 1.48 -2.18
CA GLU A 25 -7.70 2.36 -1.75
C GLU A 25 -8.56 1.72 -0.66
N HIS A 26 -8.89 0.43 -0.81
CA HIS A 26 -9.61 -0.31 0.23
C HIS A 26 -8.81 -0.35 1.54
N ALA A 27 -7.51 -0.64 1.47
CA ALA A 27 -6.62 -0.63 2.64
C ALA A 27 -6.53 0.77 3.29
N ARG A 28 -6.46 1.84 2.47
CA ARG A 28 -6.45 3.23 2.91
C ARG A 28 -7.73 3.58 3.68
N ASN A 29 -8.89 3.26 3.11
CA ASN A 29 -10.18 3.56 3.70
C ASN A 29 -10.36 2.83 5.04
N ALA A 30 -9.96 1.55 5.12
CA ALA A 30 -10.00 0.79 6.37
C ALA A 30 -9.14 1.43 7.47
N ARG A 31 -7.93 1.92 7.12
CA ARG A 31 -7.04 2.61 8.07
C ARG A 31 -7.57 3.96 8.51
N LEU A 32 -8.23 4.70 7.62
CA LEU A 32 -8.89 5.97 7.97
C LEU A 32 -10.03 5.75 8.97
N THR A 33 -10.89 4.75 8.75
CA THR A 33 -11.95 4.41 9.71
C THR A 33 -11.38 4.03 11.08
N GLN A 34 -10.28 3.26 11.10
CA GLN A 34 -9.58 2.92 12.35
C GLN A 34 -9.04 4.17 13.06
N LEU A 35 -8.43 5.10 12.32
CA LEU A 35 -7.92 6.36 12.85
C LEU A 35 -9.02 7.22 13.49
N GLN A 36 -10.18 7.31 12.82
CA GLN A 36 -11.35 8.04 13.32
C GLN A 36 -11.85 7.45 14.64
N ALA A 37 -12.03 6.13 14.72
CA ALA A 37 -12.49 5.47 15.94
C ALA A 37 -11.55 5.69 17.14
N LEU A 38 -10.23 5.75 16.91
CA LEU A 38 -9.25 6.03 17.98
C LEU A 38 -9.33 7.48 18.47
N SER A 39 -9.62 8.44 17.59
CA SER A 39 -9.68 9.87 17.95
C SER A 39 -10.88 10.25 18.83
N GLU A 40 -11.95 9.45 18.80
CA GLU A 40 -13.20 9.74 19.52
C GLU A 40 -13.17 9.31 21.00
N SER A 41 -12.14 8.58 21.45
CA SER A 41 -12.13 7.86 22.73
C SER A 41 -11.40 8.54 23.92
N GLY A 42 -10.95 9.79 23.78
CA GLY A 42 -9.93 10.41 24.66
C GLY A 42 -10.15 10.40 26.19
N ARG A 43 -9.16 9.89 26.95
CA ARG A 43 -8.95 10.08 28.41
C ARG A 43 -7.45 10.15 28.79
N SER A 44 -7.12 11.01 29.77
CA SER A 44 -5.79 11.63 30.02
C SER A 44 -4.57 10.78 30.43
N ALA A 45 -4.64 9.45 30.44
CA ALA A 45 -3.45 8.57 30.55
C ALA A 45 -3.34 7.58 29.40
N GLU A 46 -4.40 7.49 28.59
CA GLU A 46 -4.48 6.72 27.35
C GLU A 46 -3.81 7.52 26.21
N ASP A 47 -3.64 8.84 26.37
CA ASP A 47 -3.19 9.78 25.34
C ASP A 47 -1.82 9.45 24.71
N ASP A 48 -0.79 9.09 25.47
CA ASP A 48 0.55 8.77 24.92
C ASP A 48 0.55 7.46 24.10
N LEU A 49 -0.13 6.44 24.63
CA LEU A 49 -0.32 5.17 23.94
C LEU A 49 -1.15 5.36 22.68
N MET A 50 -2.24 6.14 22.78
CA MET A 50 -3.11 6.47 21.65
C MET A 50 -2.39 7.31 20.60
N ALA A 51 -1.54 8.26 21.01
CA ALA A 51 -0.70 9.05 20.11
C ALA A 51 0.30 8.17 19.35
N THR A 52 0.91 7.19 20.02
CA THR A 52 1.80 6.22 19.38
C THR A 52 1.06 5.35 18.36
N GLN A 53 -0.12 4.84 18.71
CA GLN A 53 -0.96 4.06 17.80
C GLN A 53 -1.44 4.88 16.60
N LYS A 54 -1.87 6.12 16.84
CA LYS A 54 -2.28 7.08 15.82
C LYS A 54 -1.13 7.35 14.85
N GLY A 55 0.06 7.65 15.37
CA GLY A 55 1.26 7.88 14.57
C GLY A 55 1.61 6.69 13.68
N ALA A 56 1.53 5.46 14.20
CA ALA A 56 1.75 4.25 13.42
C ALA A 56 0.74 4.08 12.27
N ILE A 57 -0.54 4.44 12.49
CA ILE A 57 -1.56 4.40 11.44
C ILE A 57 -1.32 5.48 10.38
N GLU A 58 -0.95 6.70 10.80
CA GLU A 58 -0.60 7.80 9.90
C GLU A 58 0.61 7.46 9.03
N GLU A 59 1.63 6.81 9.59
CA GLU A 59 2.77 6.30 8.83
C GLU A 59 2.35 5.27 7.77
N VAL A 60 1.49 4.33 8.14
CA VAL A 60 0.96 3.34 7.19
C VAL A 60 0.13 4.00 6.09
N LEU A 61 -0.70 4.99 6.42
CA LEU A 61 -1.47 5.77 5.43
C LEU A 61 -0.54 6.46 4.44
N LYS A 62 0.55 7.05 4.92
CA LYS A 62 1.59 7.63 4.06
C LYS A 62 2.23 6.59 3.15
N GLU A 63 2.58 5.40 3.65
CA GLU A 63 3.12 4.32 2.81
C GLU A 63 2.10 3.87 1.73
N ILE A 64 0.80 3.87 2.04
CA ILE A 64 -0.26 3.56 1.07
C ILE A 64 -0.39 4.65 0.01
N ASP A 65 -0.38 5.92 0.40
CA ASP A 65 -0.45 7.06 -0.54
C ASP A 65 0.76 7.05 -1.49
N GLU A 66 1.97 6.78 -0.99
CA GLU A 66 3.17 6.60 -1.81
C GLU A 66 3.06 5.39 -2.76
N ALA A 67 2.43 4.30 -2.32
CA ALA A 67 2.19 3.16 -3.19
C ALA A 67 1.18 3.48 -4.30
N LEU A 68 0.12 4.23 -4.00
CA LEU A 68 -0.85 4.71 -4.99
C LEU A 68 -0.20 5.60 -6.06
N ALA A 69 0.68 6.51 -5.65
CA ALA A 69 1.47 7.33 -6.57
C ALA A 69 2.31 6.45 -7.50
N ARG A 70 3.02 5.45 -6.97
CA ARG A 70 3.81 4.51 -7.77
C ARG A 70 2.98 3.69 -8.75
N VAL A 71 1.72 3.36 -8.42
CA VAL A 71 0.81 2.69 -9.35
C VAL A 71 0.43 3.61 -10.51
N GLN A 72 0.25 4.91 -10.25
CA GLN A 72 -0.01 5.90 -11.28
C GLN A 72 1.22 6.13 -12.18
N ASP A 73 2.40 6.17 -11.59
CA ASP A 73 3.68 6.36 -12.30
C ASP A 73 4.17 5.08 -13.02
N GLY A 74 3.50 3.94 -12.82
CA GLY A 74 3.90 2.65 -13.38
C GLY A 74 5.18 2.05 -12.74
N THR A 75 5.65 2.60 -11.63
CA THR A 75 6.85 2.15 -10.90
C THR A 75 6.53 1.21 -9.73
N TYR A 76 5.25 0.92 -9.50
CA TYR A 76 4.79 0.01 -8.46
C TYR A 76 5.44 -1.38 -8.57
N GLY A 77 5.75 -1.98 -7.42
CA GLY A 77 6.46 -3.25 -7.36
C GLY A 77 7.97 -3.12 -7.54
N THR A 78 8.54 -1.92 -7.59
CA THR A 78 10.00 -1.71 -7.56
C THR A 78 10.47 -1.30 -6.16
N CYS A 79 11.54 -1.94 -5.68
CA CYS A 79 12.14 -1.66 -4.37
C CYS A 79 12.92 -0.34 -4.39
N LEU A 80 12.59 0.60 -3.48
CA LEU A 80 13.30 1.89 -3.39
C LEU A 80 14.74 1.79 -2.87
N GLY A 81 15.11 0.67 -2.25
CA GLY A 81 16.46 0.49 -1.66
C GLY A 81 17.46 -0.21 -2.57
N CYS A 82 17.01 -0.95 -3.58
CA CYS A 82 17.90 -1.68 -4.48
C CYS A 82 17.43 -1.73 -5.93
N SER A 83 16.36 -1.01 -6.27
CA SER A 83 15.77 -0.90 -7.62
C SER A 83 15.40 -2.22 -8.28
N ARG A 84 15.29 -3.30 -7.50
CA ARG A 84 14.86 -4.62 -7.97
C ARG A 84 13.36 -4.81 -7.79
N PRO A 85 12.72 -5.68 -8.60
CA PRO A 85 11.32 -6.04 -8.39
C PRO A 85 11.10 -6.61 -7.00
N VAL A 86 10.01 -6.19 -6.37
CA VAL A 86 9.50 -6.72 -5.10
C VAL A 86 8.73 -8.00 -5.42
N PRO A 87 8.96 -9.11 -4.70
CA PRO A 87 8.23 -10.36 -4.92
C PRO A 87 6.72 -10.16 -4.82
N ALA A 88 5.97 -10.80 -5.71
CA ALA A 88 4.51 -10.66 -5.79
C ALA A 88 3.84 -11.12 -4.49
N GLU A 89 4.32 -12.20 -3.89
CA GLU A 89 3.83 -12.75 -2.61
C GLU A 89 3.93 -11.72 -1.48
N ARG A 90 4.94 -10.84 -1.53
CA ARG A 90 5.09 -9.75 -0.57
C ARG A 90 4.07 -8.64 -0.84
N LEU A 91 3.81 -8.30 -2.10
CA LEU A 91 2.81 -7.30 -2.49
C LEU A 91 1.38 -7.79 -2.22
N GLU A 92 1.15 -9.10 -2.20
CA GLU A 92 -0.12 -9.70 -1.79
C GLU A 92 -0.38 -9.53 -0.29
N ILE A 93 0.64 -9.75 0.54
CA ILE A 93 0.51 -9.61 2.00
C ILE A 93 0.59 -8.13 2.44
N LEU A 94 1.49 -7.35 1.83
CA LEU A 94 1.78 -5.95 2.15
C LEU A 94 1.86 -5.11 0.86
N PRO A 95 0.72 -4.72 0.27
CA PRO A 95 0.68 -4.01 -1.01
C PRO A 95 1.34 -2.62 -0.97
N TYR A 96 1.40 -1.97 0.19
CA TYR A 96 2.01 -0.65 0.34
C TYR A 96 3.54 -0.69 0.57
N THR A 97 4.17 -1.87 0.57
CA THR A 97 5.61 -1.97 0.84
C THR A 97 6.45 -1.17 -0.17
N ARG A 98 7.42 -0.41 0.34
CA ARG A 98 8.43 0.31 -0.46
C ARG A 98 9.73 -0.46 -0.67
N TYR A 99 9.95 -1.51 0.11
CA TYR A 99 11.19 -2.31 0.10
C TYR A 99 10.92 -3.79 -0.13
N CYS A 100 11.90 -4.47 -0.75
CA CYS A 100 11.96 -5.94 -0.79
C CYS A 100 12.37 -6.49 0.59
N VAL A 101 12.20 -7.80 0.79
CA VAL A 101 12.51 -8.49 2.06
C VAL A 101 13.95 -8.21 2.49
N SER A 102 14.91 -8.30 1.57
CA SER A 102 16.33 -8.08 1.87
C SER A 102 16.64 -6.64 2.29
N CYS A 103 15.99 -5.65 1.66
CA CYS A 103 16.18 -4.24 2.04
C CYS A 103 15.47 -3.92 3.36
N ARG A 104 14.27 -4.47 3.60
CA ARG A 104 13.55 -4.30 4.87
C ARG A 104 14.35 -4.89 6.04
N ARG A 105 15.00 -6.05 5.86
CA ARG A 105 15.88 -6.66 6.88
C ARG A 105 17.14 -5.83 7.20
N ARG A 106 17.58 -4.97 6.29
CA ARG A 106 18.75 -4.09 6.49
C ARG A 106 18.41 -2.75 7.15
N ALA A 107 17.15 -2.34 7.07
CA ALA A 107 16.65 -1.08 7.61
C ALA A 107 15.99 -1.24 8.99
N ALA A 108 15.93 -2.47 9.50
CA ALA A 108 15.36 -2.82 10.80
C ALA A 108 16.47 -2.95 11.86
#